data_AF-A0A949KP88-F1
#
_entry.id   AF-A0A949KP88-F1
#
_cell.length_a   1.000
_cell.length_b   1.000
_cell.length_c   1.000
_cell.angle_alpha   90.00
_cell.angle_beta   90.00
_cell.angle_gamma   90.00
#
_symmetry.space_group_name_H-M   'P 1'
#
loop_
_entity.id
_entity.type
_entity.pdbx_description
1 polymer ?
#
loop_
_entity_poly.entity_id
_entity_poly.type
_entity_poly.pdbx_seq_one_letter_code
_entity_poly.pdbx_strand_id
1 'polypeptide(L)'
;MIRLIYLSALLLASLLAAAPPPALAQEKASQGPPAVDGEREITEGVRSGRLGRDELIAKGRELSYFQKLRLYYYAQELEPYFLGVEEAIRDLARTPPADSQGIAAARQALYQAMERSYQRLAAAKRPGLDLEWRRGLTGLVYLDYDWRDRVYEQKKNEIKNPYDLVALLDCLDAKLRGLAQHDLDACPALAGAAEGKQP
;
A
#
# COMPACT_ATOMS: atom_id res chain seq x y z
N MET A 1 -47.73 62.94 19.93
CA MET A 1 -47.98 61.57 19.45
C MET A 1 -46.64 60.95 19.08
N ILE A 2 -45.99 60.34 20.05
CA ILE A 2 -44.66 59.70 19.92
C ILE A 2 -44.91 58.25 20.31
N ARG A 3 -44.93 57.33 19.34
CA ARG A 3 -44.93 55.88 19.60
C ARG A 3 -44.84 55.09 18.28
N LEU A 4 -43.96 54.09 18.29
CA LEU A 4 -43.85 52.95 17.37
C LEU A 4 -43.23 53.18 15.97
N ILE A 5 -41.91 53.38 15.89
CA ILE A 5 -41.10 52.83 14.78
C ILE A 5 -39.69 52.46 15.30
N TYR A 6 -39.60 51.58 16.30
CA TYR A 6 -38.31 51.01 16.73
C TYR A 6 -38.56 49.62 17.34
N LEU A 7 -38.96 48.65 16.52
CA LEU A 7 -39.11 47.25 16.95
C LEU A 7 -39.18 46.32 15.74
N SER A 8 -38.15 46.32 14.89
CA SER A 8 -38.05 45.34 13.79
C SER A 8 -36.61 44.90 13.48
N ALA A 9 -35.63 45.26 14.31
CA ALA A 9 -34.21 44.97 14.05
C ALA A 9 -33.55 44.02 15.07
N LEU A 10 -34.34 43.27 15.84
CA LEU A 10 -33.87 42.38 16.89
C LEU A 10 -34.66 41.07 16.88
N LEU A 11 -34.65 40.34 15.76
CA LEU A 11 -35.22 38.97 15.68
C LEU A 11 -34.71 38.19 14.46
N LEU A 12 -33.42 38.36 14.10
CA LEU A 12 -32.77 37.59 13.01
C LEU A 12 -31.29 37.31 13.31
N ALA A 13 -30.95 37.10 14.59
CA ALA A 13 -29.57 36.84 15.04
C ALA A 13 -29.45 35.63 15.98
N SER A 14 -30.37 34.66 15.89
CA SER A 14 -30.38 33.49 16.79
C SER A 14 -30.83 32.22 16.07
N LEU A 15 -30.14 31.88 14.97
CA LEU A 15 -30.16 30.57 14.31
C LEU A 15 -28.72 30.18 13.93
N LEU A 16 -27.80 30.28 14.89
CA LEU A 16 -26.46 29.69 14.82
C LEU A 16 -26.19 28.94 16.13
N ALA A 17 -26.90 27.83 16.33
CA ALA A 17 -26.53 26.82 17.31
C ALA A 17 -27.20 25.50 16.96
N ALA A 18 -26.42 24.62 16.32
CA ALA A 18 -26.46 23.15 16.37
C ALA A 18 -26.08 22.57 15.01
N ALA A 19 -24.90 22.94 14.48
CA ALA A 19 -24.19 21.99 13.64
C ALA A 19 -23.66 20.91 14.59
N PRO A 20 -24.10 19.64 14.49
CA PRO A 20 -23.45 18.58 15.24
C PRO A 20 -21.96 18.57 14.85
N PRO A 21 -21.04 18.25 15.78
CA PRO A 21 -19.66 18.00 15.42
C PRO A 21 -19.65 16.94 14.30
N PRO A 22 -18.69 16.97 13.36
CA PRO A 22 -18.55 15.87 12.42
C PRO A 22 -18.41 14.62 13.27
N ALA A 23 -19.47 13.81 13.27
CA ALA A 23 -19.40 12.46 13.79
C ALA A 23 -18.21 11.86 13.04
N LEU A 24 -17.16 11.52 13.80
CA LEU A 24 -16.13 10.61 13.34
C LEU A 24 -16.88 9.55 12.55
N ALA A 25 -16.69 9.55 11.23
CA ALA A 25 -17.24 8.56 10.37
C ALA A 25 -16.65 7.25 10.88
N GLN A 26 -17.39 6.63 11.79
CA GLN A 26 -17.16 5.29 12.25
C GLN A 26 -17.31 4.51 10.97
N GLU A 27 -16.18 4.15 10.36
CA GLU A 27 -16.09 3.28 9.21
C GLU A 27 -17.09 2.17 9.49
N LYS A 28 -18.23 2.25 8.80
CA LYS A 28 -19.27 1.24 8.86
C LYS A 28 -18.50 -0.02 8.55
N ALA A 29 -18.40 -0.93 9.52
CA ALA A 29 -17.61 -2.14 9.41
C ALA A 29 -18.01 -2.81 8.11
N SER A 30 -17.21 -2.55 7.09
CA SER A 30 -17.50 -2.94 5.74
C SER A 30 -17.30 -4.44 5.77
N GLN A 31 -18.38 -5.19 5.54
CA GLN A 31 -18.29 -6.64 5.39
C GLN A 31 -17.57 -6.93 4.06
N GLY A 32 -16.29 -6.59 4.00
CA GLY A 32 -15.37 -7.21 3.08
C GLY A 32 -15.18 -8.68 3.48
N PRO A 33 -14.52 -9.47 2.62
CA PRO A 33 -14.12 -10.83 2.97
C PRO A 33 -13.43 -10.85 4.36
N PRO A 34 -13.55 -11.92 5.14
CA PRO A 34 -12.89 -12.01 6.45
C PRO A 34 -11.38 -11.79 6.32
N ALA A 35 -10.78 -11.05 7.25
CA ALA A 35 -9.33 -10.86 7.33
C ALA A 35 -8.62 -12.21 7.42
N VAL A 36 -7.42 -12.32 6.85
CA VAL A 36 -6.61 -13.53 7.01
C VAL A 36 -5.93 -13.48 8.38
N ASP A 37 -5.98 -14.59 9.11
CA ASP A 37 -5.16 -14.75 10.31
C ASP A 37 -3.68 -14.59 9.93
N GLY A 38 -3.00 -13.61 10.54
CA GLY A 38 -1.62 -13.24 10.22
C GLY A 38 -1.44 -12.18 9.13
N GLU A 39 -2.45 -11.86 8.30
CA GLU A 39 -2.36 -10.73 7.33
C GLU A 39 -2.15 -9.42 8.08
N ARG A 40 -2.87 -9.24 9.19
CA ARG A 40 -2.74 -8.05 10.03
C ARG A 40 -1.36 -7.98 10.67
N GLU A 41 -0.82 -9.10 11.12
CA GLU A 41 0.47 -9.18 11.80
C GLU A 41 1.64 -8.98 10.83
N ILE A 42 1.54 -9.54 9.62
CA ILE A 42 2.46 -9.26 8.51
C ILE A 42 2.36 -7.79 8.14
N THR A 43 1.15 -7.29 7.83
CA THR A 43 0.94 -5.89 7.42
C THR A 43 1.41 -4.90 8.48
N GLU A 44 1.14 -5.14 9.77
CA GLU A 44 1.57 -4.28 10.86
C GLU A 44 3.07 -4.39 11.15
N GLY A 45 3.66 -5.59 11.09
CA GLY A 45 5.10 -5.80 11.26
C GLY A 45 5.92 -5.14 10.16
N VAL A 46 5.44 -5.28 8.92
CA VAL A 46 5.92 -4.58 7.72
C VAL A 46 5.88 -3.07 7.92
N ARG A 47 4.70 -2.52 8.19
CA ARG A 47 4.48 -1.06 8.31
C ARG A 47 5.25 -0.39 9.42
N SER A 48 5.56 -1.14 10.47
CA SER A 48 6.32 -0.62 11.62
C SER A 48 7.84 -0.76 11.43
N GLY A 49 8.30 -1.26 10.28
CA GLY A 49 9.71 -1.55 10.02
C GLY A 49 10.29 -2.63 10.94
N ARG A 50 9.42 -3.39 11.62
CA ARG A 50 9.81 -4.44 12.57
C ARG A 50 10.17 -5.75 11.88
N LEU A 51 9.77 -5.93 10.62
CA LEU A 51 10.08 -7.13 9.84
C LEU A 51 11.08 -6.77 8.75
N GLY A 52 12.28 -7.34 8.83
CA GLY A 52 13.26 -7.27 7.75
C GLY A 52 12.93 -8.23 6.59
N ARG A 53 13.56 -8.02 5.43
CA ARG A 53 13.41 -8.88 4.24
C ARG A 53 13.45 -10.38 4.54
N ASP A 54 14.42 -10.83 5.32
CA ASP A 54 14.62 -12.26 5.60
C ASP A 54 13.56 -12.80 6.57
N GLU A 55 13.04 -11.96 7.48
CA GLU A 55 11.90 -12.30 8.34
C GLU A 55 10.59 -12.33 7.56
N LEU A 56 10.42 -11.49 6.54
CA LEU A 56 9.28 -11.53 5.64
C LEU A 56 9.29 -12.79 4.77
N ILE A 57 10.47 -13.19 4.29
CA ILE A 57 10.66 -14.47 3.58
C ILE A 57 10.36 -15.63 4.53
N ALA A 58 10.86 -15.60 5.77
CA ALA A 58 10.59 -16.63 6.76
C ALA A 58 9.08 -16.71 7.09
N LYS A 59 8.43 -15.56 7.32
CA LYS A 59 6.99 -15.46 7.57
C LYS A 59 6.18 -15.98 6.38
N GLY A 60 6.58 -15.64 5.15
CA GLY A 60 5.98 -16.16 3.92
C GLY A 60 6.11 -17.68 3.79
N ARG A 61 7.23 -18.25 4.25
CA ARG A 61 7.44 -19.71 4.32
C ARG A 61 6.60 -20.37 5.42
N GLU A 62 6.48 -19.72 6.58
CA GLU A 62 5.69 -20.12 7.76
C GLU A 62 4.17 -20.08 7.53
N LEU A 63 3.69 -19.37 6.51
CA LEU A 63 2.27 -19.39 6.15
C LEU A 63 1.83 -20.83 5.87
N SER A 64 0.73 -21.24 6.51
CA SER A 64 0.06 -22.51 6.21
C SER A 64 -0.35 -22.56 4.74
N TYR A 65 -0.45 -23.77 4.20
CA TYR A 65 -0.91 -24.00 2.82
C TYR A 65 -2.22 -23.26 2.51
N PHE A 66 -3.17 -23.26 3.45
CA PHE A 66 -4.44 -22.55 3.30
C PHE A 66 -4.29 -21.02 3.26
N GLN A 67 -3.38 -20.44 4.02
CA GLN A 67 -3.11 -18.99 3.97
C GLN A 67 -2.48 -18.60 2.62
N LYS A 68 -1.51 -19.38 2.13
CA LYS A 68 -0.91 -19.19 0.80
C LYS A 68 -1.96 -19.29 -0.31
N LEU A 69 -2.80 -20.31 -0.25
CA LEU A 69 -3.90 -20.51 -1.20
C LEU A 69 -4.91 -19.35 -1.16
N ARG A 70 -5.20 -18.80 0.02
CA ARG A 70 -6.12 -17.68 0.18
C ARG A 70 -5.54 -16.36 -0.34
N LEU A 71 -4.26 -16.07 -0.05
CA LEU A 71 -3.53 -14.94 -0.63
C LEU A 71 -3.47 -15.03 -2.15
N TYR A 72 -3.24 -16.23 -2.67
CA TYR A 72 -3.28 -16.51 -4.10
C TYR A 72 -4.66 -16.19 -4.70
N TYR A 73 -5.75 -16.67 -4.10
CA TYR A 73 -7.10 -16.35 -4.58
C TYR A 73 -7.43 -14.86 -4.49
N TYR A 74 -6.98 -14.14 -3.45
CA TYR A 74 -7.15 -12.70 -3.39
C TYR A 74 -6.36 -11.97 -4.47
N ALA A 75 -5.13 -12.41 -4.74
CA ALA A 75 -4.33 -11.85 -5.82
C ALA A 75 -5.03 -12.07 -7.18
N GLN A 76 -5.59 -13.26 -7.43
CA GLN A 76 -6.40 -13.53 -8.62
C GLN A 76 -7.67 -12.67 -8.70
N GLU A 77 -8.40 -12.53 -7.58
CA GLU A 77 -9.61 -11.72 -7.55
C GLU A 77 -9.32 -10.24 -7.82
N LEU A 78 -8.20 -9.73 -7.29
CA LEU A 78 -7.81 -8.34 -7.39
C LEU A 78 -6.94 -8.03 -8.61
N GLU A 79 -6.46 -9.04 -9.33
CA GLU A 79 -5.59 -8.93 -10.51
C GLU A 79 -6.05 -7.85 -11.50
N PRO A 80 -7.35 -7.75 -11.89
CA PRO A 80 -7.78 -6.73 -12.84
C PRO A 80 -7.53 -5.29 -12.37
N TYR A 81 -7.46 -5.06 -11.06
CA TYR A 81 -7.19 -3.75 -10.48
C TYR A 81 -5.69 -3.49 -10.32
N PHE A 82 -4.87 -4.53 -10.19
CA PHE A 82 -3.41 -4.45 -9.98
C PHE A 82 -2.57 -4.61 -11.26
N LEU A 83 -3.20 -4.63 -12.43
CA LEU A 83 -2.54 -4.72 -13.74
C LEU A 83 -1.36 -3.73 -13.89
N GLY A 84 -0.20 -4.26 -14.25
CA GLY A 84 1.04 -3.51 -14.50
C GLY A 84 1.91 -3.23 -13.27
N VAL A 85 1.41 -3.45 -12.04
CA VAL A 85 2.25 -3.29 -10.84
C VAL A 85 3.28 -4.42 -10.74
N GLU A 86 2.86 -5.66 -10.98
CA GLU A 86 3.76 -6.83 -11.00
C GLU A 86 4.88 -6.71 -12.04
N GLU A 87 4.56 -6.18 -13.23
CA GLU A 87 5.54 -5.94 -14.28
C GLU A 87 6.55 -4.87 -13.85
N ALA A 88 6.09 -3.74 -13.30
CA ALA A 88 6.97 -2.70 -12.80
C ALA A 88 7.87 -3.17 -11.65
N ILE A 89 7.38 -4.05 -10.76
CA ILE A 89 8.16 -4.72 -9.72
C ILE A 89 9.27 -5.56 -10.35
N ARG A 90 8.94 -6.37 -11.37
CA ARG A 90 9.91 -7.24 -12.07
C ARG A 90 10.94 -6.44 -12.85
N ASP A 91 10.56 -5.33 -13.47
CA ASP A 91 11.49 -4.47 -14.19
C ASP A 91 12.47 -3.79 -13.23
N LEU A 92 12.00 -3.34 -12.07
CA LEU A 92 12.88 -2.88 -10.99
C LEU A 92 13.85 -3.99 -10.54
N ALA A 93 13.37 -5.22 -10.39
CA ALA A 93 14.20 -6.37 -10.02
C ALA A 93 15.29 -6.70 -11.05
N ARG A 94 15.01 -6.47 -12.33
CA ARG A 94 15.93 -6.71 -13.46
C ARG A 94 16.89 -5.56 -13.72
N THR A 95 16.64 -4.39 -13.13
CA THR A 95 17.48 -3.21 -13.29
C THR A 95 18.80 -3.42 -12.52
N PRO A 96 19.97 -3.24 -13.16
CA PRO A 96 21.25 -3.41 -12.46
C PRO A 96 21.43 -2.40 -11.31
N PRO A 97 22.04 -2.78 -10.17
CA PRO A 97 22.25 -1.88 -9.03
C PRO A 97 23.19 -0.71 -9.36
N ALA A 98 24.03 -0.84 -10.39
CA ALA A 98 24.91 0.22 -10.88
C ALA A 98 24.17 1.28 -11.74
N ASP A 99 22.96 0.99 -12.21
CA ASP A 99 22.18 1.87 -13.07
C ASP A 99 21.23 2.76 -12.24
N SER A 100 21.80 3.80 -11.62
CA SER A 100 21.04 4.73 -10.76
C SER A 100 19.87 5.41 -11.47
N GLN A 101 20.03 5.76 -12.76
CA GLN A 101 18.98 6.37 -13.57
C GLN A 101 17.87 5.37 -13.89
N GLY A 102 18.23 4.14 -14.27
CA GLY A 102 17.28 3.06 -14.48
C GLY A 102 16.47 2.74 -13.21
N ILE A 103 17.11 2.74 -12.04
CA ILE A 103 16.43 2.51 -10.75
C ILE A 103 15.42 3.63 -10.45
N ALA A 104 15.80 4.89 -10.68
CA ALA A 104 14.89 6.02 -10.50
C ALA A 104 13.69 5.94 -11.45
N ALA A 105 13.93 5.62 -12.73
CA ALA A 105 12.88 5.42 -13.73
C ALA A 105 11.95 4.25 -13.37
N ALA A 106 12.49 3.11 -12.95
CA ALA A 106 11.72 1.94 -12.55
C ALA A 106 10.85 2.23 -11.31
N ARG A 107 11.39 2.98 -10.34
CA ARG A 107 10.64 3.44 -9.16
C ARG A 107 9.49 4.37 -9.53
N GLN A 108 9.75 5.32 -10.42
CA GLN A 108 8.73 6.22 -10.94
C GLN A 108 7.63 5.45 -11.68
N ALA A 109 8.00 4.45 -12.49
CA ALA A 109 7.07 3.59 -13.21
C ALA A 109 6.21 2.75 -12.24
N LEU A 110 6.82 2.21 -11.19
CA LEU A 110 6.11 1.49 -10.12
C LEU A 110 5.11 2.38 -9.41
N TYR A 111 5.51 3.60 -9.01
CA TYR A 111 4.61 4.57 -8.39
C TYR A 111 3.40 4.86 -9.28
N GLN A 112 3.63 5.14 -10.57
CA GLN A 112 2.54 5.42 -11.51
C GLN A 112 1.64 4.19 -11.73
N ALA A 113 2.20 2.97 -11.72
CA ALA A 113 1.40 1.75 -11.80
C ALA A 113 0.50 1.60 -10.56
N MET A 114 1.05 1.84 -9.36
CA MET A 114 0.29 1.83 -8.12
C MET A 114 -0.83 2.88 -8.12
N GLU A 115 -0.54 4.10 -8.56
CA GLU A 115 -1.54 5.17 -8.66
C GLU A 115 -2.71 4.78 -9.57
N ARG A 116 -2.42 4.26 -10.77
CA ARG A 116 -3.44 3.76 -11.71
C ARG A 116 -4.25 2.61 -11.10
N SER A 117 -3.59 1.70 -10.39
CA SER A 117 -4.24 0.58 -9.70
C SER A 117 -5.19 1.04 -8.61
N TYR A 118 -4.75 2.00 -7.78
CA TYR A 118 -5.59 2.58 -6.74
C TYR A 118 -6.82 3.27 -7.33
N GLN A 119 -6.63 4.04 -8.42
CA GLN A 119 -7.73 4.68 -9.15
C GLN A 119 -8.73 3.66 -9.71
N ARG A 120 -8.25 2.56 -10.33
CA ARG A 120 -9.12 1.48 -10.82
C ARG A 120 -9.91 0.82 -9.70
N LEU A 121 -9.25 0.53 -8.58
CA LEU A 121 -9.90 -0.09 -7.43
C LEU A 121 -10.96 0.84 -6.81
N ALA A 122 -10.65 2.13 -6.69
CA ALA A 122 -11.60 3.14 -6.22
C ALA A 122 -12.81 3.27 -7.16
N ALA A 123 -12.57 3.27 -8.48
CA ALA A 123 -13.62 3.36 -9.49
C ALA A 123 -14.56 2.14 -9.48
N ALA A 124 -14.09 0.98 -9.04
CA ALA A 124 -14.89 -0.23 -8.92
C ALA A 124 -15.96 -0.17 -7.81
N LYS A 125 -15.89 0.84 -6.91
CA LYS A 125 -16.85 1.06 -5.81
C LYS A 125 -17.09 -0.18 -4.94
N ARG A 126 -16.07 -1.04 -4.80
CA ARG A 126 -16.13 -2.20 -3.91
C ARG A 126 -16.18 -1.74 -2.44
N PRO A 127 -16.89 -2.48 -1.57
CA PRO A 127 -16.93 -2.17 -0.15
C PRO A 127 -15.53 -2.32 0.47
N GLY A 128 -15.04 -1.29 1.17
CA GLY A 128 -13.76 -1.34 1.89
C GLY A 128 -12.52 -1.14 1.01
N LEU A 129 -12.45 -0.03 0.26
CA LEU A 129 -11.32 0.33 -0.61
C LEU A 129 -9.95 0.13 0.07
N ASP A 130 -9.77 0.67 1.27
CA ASP A 130 -8.50 0.59 2.00
C ASP A 130 -8.11 -0.84 2.40
N LEU A 131 -9.09 -1.72 2.60
CA LEU A 131 -8.85 -3.13 2.92
C LEU A 131 -8.46 -3.91 1.66
N GLU A 132 -9.20 -3.72 0.57
CA GLU A 132 -8.93 -4.37 -0.72
C GLU A 132 -7.58 -3.91 -1.30
N TRP A 133 -7.24 -2.63 -1.11
CA TRP A 133 -5.93 -2.10 -1.51
C TRP A 133 -4.79 -2.79 -0.77
N ARG A 134 -4.87 -2.86 0.57
CA ARG A 134 -3.91 -3.57 1.41
C ARG A 134 -3.75 -5.03 1.01
N ARG A 135 -4.87 -5.72 0.76
CA ARG A 135 -4.86 -7.12 0.31
C ARG A 135 -4.12 -7.31 -0.99
N GLY A 136 -4.37 -6.44 -1.96
CA GLY A 136 -3.67 -6.50 -3.24
C GLY A 136 -2.18 -6.24 -3.11
N LEU A 137 -1.75 -5.27 -2.28
CA LEU A 137 -0.33 -5.05 -1.99
C LEU A 137 0.31 -6.27 -1.32
N THR A 138 -0.34 -6.87 -0.32
CA THR A 138 0.12 -8.12 0.32
C THR A 138 0.21 -9.28 -0.68
N GLY A 139 -0.79 -9.40 -1.57
CA GLY A 139 -0.80 -10.39 -2.65
C GLY A 139 0.38 -10.21 -3.59
N LEU A 140 0.70 -8.98 -4.00
CA LEU A 140 1.85 -8.67 -4.85
C LEU A 140 3.18 -9.01 -4.18
N VAL A 141 3.32 -8.71 -2.88
CA VAL A 141 4.51 -9.09 -2.11
C VAL A 141 4.69 -10.61 -2.09
N TYR A 142 3.59 -11.36 -1.85
CA TYR A 142 3.61 -12.81 -1.89
C TYR A 142 4.01 -13.34 -3.28
N LEU A 143 3.41 -12.81 -4.36
CA LEU A 143 3.70 -13.22 -5.74
C LEU A 143 5.15 -12.91 -6.16
N ASP A 144 5.72 -11.79 -5.70
CA ASP A 144 7.13 -11.46 -5.92
C ASP A 144 8.03 -12.49 -5.25
N TYR A 145 7.81 -12.83 -3.97
CA TYR A 145 8.61 -13.85 -3.30
C TYR A 145 8.53 -15.21 -3.97
N ASP A 146 7.32 -15.67 -4.31
CA ASP A 146 7.09 -16.94 -5.01
C ASP A 146 7.76 -16.95 -6.40
N TRP A 147 7.76 -15.83 -7.12
CA TRP A 147 8.53 -15.68 -8.36
C TRP A 147 10.04 -15.74 -8.11
N ARG A 148 10.56 -15.04 -7.10
CA ARG A 148 12.00 -15.04 -6.77
C ARG A 148 12.51 -16.42 -6.40
N ASP A 149 11.75 -17.16 -5.60
CA ASP A 149 12.06 -18.55 -5.22
C ASP A 149 12.16 -19.42 -6.48
N ARG A 150 11.19 -19.34 -7.41
CA ARG A 150 11.27 -20.07 -8.69
C ARG A 150 12.47 -19.69 -9.54
N VAL A 151 12.81 -18.41 -9.64
CA VAL A 151 14.00 -17.93 -10.38
C VAL A 151 15.28 -18.54 -9.80
N TYR A 152 15.39 -18.56 -8.47
CA TYR A 152 16.51 -19.16 -7.75
C TYR A 152 16.61 -20.67 -7.99
N GLU A 153 15.50 -21.40 -7.84
CA GLU A 153 15.44 -22.85 -8.08
C GLU A 153 15.81 -23.22 -9.52
N GLN A 154 15.36 -22.42 -10.49
CA GLN A 154 15.66 -22.58 -11.91
C GLN A 154 17.06 -22.08 -12.29
N LYS A 155 17.84 -21.53 -11.34
CA LYS A 155 19.16 -20.94 -11.54
C LYS A 155 19.18 -19.88 -12.65
N LYS A 156 18.08 -19.15 -12.82
CA LYS A 156 17.97 -18.10 -13.82
C LYS A 156 18.59 -16.82 -13.29
N ASN A 157 19.33 -16.12 -14.13
CA ASN A 157 19.93 -14.83 -13.81
C ASN A 157 18.99 -13.67 -14.16
N GLU A 158 17.78 -13.68 -13.58
CA GLU A 158 16.76 -12.63 -13.84
C GLU A 158 16.80 -11.49 -12.81
N ILE A 159 17.10 -11.79 -11.54
CA ILE A 159 17.06 -10.80 -10.45
C ILE A 159 18.45 -10.22 -10.26
N LYS A 160 18.60 -8.92 -10.53
CA LYS A 160 19.87 -8.18 -10.43
C LYS A 160 19.87 -7.20 -9.28
N ASN A 161 18.71 -6.65 -8.94
CA ASN A 161 18.54 -5.67 -7.88
C ASN A 161 18.11 -6.36 -6.57
N PRO A 162 18.93 -6.33 -5.52
CA PRO A 162 18.50 -6.72 -4.19
C PRO A 162 17.75 -5.55 -3.57
N TYR A 163 16.45 -5.44 -3.80
CA TYR A 163 15.58 -4.44 -3.14
C TYR A 163 14.62 -5.10 -2.17
N ASP A 164 14.25 -4.33 -1.14
CA ASP A 164 13.17 -4.67 -0.21
C ASP A 164 11.86 -4.15 -0.78
N LEU A 165 11.10 -5.04 -1.44
CA LEU A 165 9.82 -4.68 -2.07
C LEU A 165 8.84 -4.12 -1.04
N VAL A 166 8.88 -4.63 0.18
CA VAL A 166 7.96 -4.22 1.22
C VAL A 166 8.22 -2.78 1.63
N ALA A 167 9.47 -2.45 1.99
CA ALA A 167 9.83 -1.10 2.38
C ALA A 167 9.57 -0.09 1.24
N LEU A 168 9.77 -0.53 -0.01
CA LEU A 168 9.45 0.26 -1.19
C LEU A 168 7.95 0.53 -1.31
N LEU A 169 7.12 -0.51 -1.29
CA LEU A 169 5.66 -0.37 -1.46
C LEU A 169 5.04 0.46 -0.34
N ASP A 170 5.50 0.30 0.91
CA ASP A 170 5.02 1.11 2.04
C ASP A 170 5.35 2.59 1.86
N CYS A 171 6.57 2.90 1.43
CA CYS A 171 6.98 4.28 1.15
C CYS A 171 6.14 4.89 0.02
N LEU A 172 5.95 4.15 -1.07
CA LEU A 172 5.15 4.58 -2.21
C LEU A 172 3.66 4.72 -1.86
N ASP A 173 3.10 3.82 -1.04
CA ASP A 173 1.73 3.92 -0.51
C ASP A 173 1.55 5.16 0.37
N ALA A 174 2.49 5.42 1.28
CA ALA A 174 2.46 6.61 2.13
C ALA A 174 2.49 7.90 1.29
N LYS A 175 3.29 7.94 0.22
CA LYS A 175 3.30 9.06 -0.73
C LYS A 175 1.97 9.18 -1.47
N LEU A 176 1.47 8.08 -2.04
CA LEU A 176 0.22 8.01 -2.79
C LEU A 176 -0.98 8.51 -1.97
N ARG A 177 -1.00 8.18 -0.67
CA ARG A 177 -2.07 8.56 0.26
C ARG A 177 -1.87 9.95 0.89
N GLY A 178 -0.84 10.69 0.49
CA GLY A 178 -0.54 12.02 1.02
C GLY A 178 -0.07 12.03 2.49
N LEU A 179 0.34 10.88 3.02
CA LEU A 179 0.84 10.71 4.39
C LEU A 179 2.32 11.09 4.51
N ALA A 180 3.03 11.19 3.37
CA ALA A 180 4.44 11.55 3.33
C ALA A 180 4.71 12.67 2.32
N GLN A 181 5.59 13.61 2.70
CA GLN A 181 5.92 14.79 1.89
C GLN A 181 7.25 14.68 1.11
N HIS A 182 8.02 13.60 1.28
CA HIS A 182 9.30 13.41 0.60
C HIS A 182 9.14 13.11 -0.90
N ASP A 183 10.19 13.34 -1.69
CA ASP A 183 10.23 12.97 -3.11
C ASP A 183 10.30 11.45 -3.28
N LEU A 184 9.86 10.94 -4.44
CA LEU A 184 9.93 9.50 -4.75
C LEU A 184 11.35 8.95 -4.66
N ASP A 185 12.35 9.81 -4.88
CA ASP A 185 13.76 9.47 -4.78
C ASP A 185 14.20 9.11 -3.34
N ALA A 186 13.39 9.44 -2.33
CA ALA A 186 13.60 9.02 -0.95
C ALA A 186 13.10 7.58 -0.67
N CYS A 187 12.25 7.00 -1.52
CA CYS A 187 11.75 5.64 -1.31
C CYS A 187 12.81 4.57 -1.66
N PRO A 188 13.01 3.55 -0.81
CA PRO A 188 14.12 2.61 -0.96
C PRO A 188 13.89 1.67 -2.17
N ALA A 189 14.60 1.89 -3.28
CA ALA A 189 14.57 1.01 -4.47
C ALA A 189 15.83 0.15 -4.63
N LEU A 190 16.70 0.19 -3.63
CA LEU A 190 17.77 -0.75 -3.34
C LEU A 190 17.57 -1.16 -1.88
N ALA A 191 17.96 -2.37 -1.51
CA ALA A 191 18.15 -2.68 -0.11
C ALA A 191 19.26 -1.76 0.36
N GLY A 192 18.92 -0.78 1.19
CA GLY A 192 19.93 -0.03 1.91
C GLY A 192 20.84 -1.03 2.60
N ALA A 193 22.15 -0.75 2.61
CA ALA A 193 23.04 -1.40 3.54
C ALA A 193 22.43 -1.17 4.94
N ALA A 194 21.73 -2.18 5.47
CA ALA A 194 21.55 -2.28 6.90
C ALA A 194 22.97 -2.15 7.46
N GLU A 195 23.16 -1.15 8.32
CA GLU A 195 24.43 -0.85 8.95
C GLU A 195 25.14 -2.14 9.37
N GLY A 196 26.44 -2.16 9.12
CA GLY A 196 27.27 -3.34 9.22
C GLY A 196 26.97 -4.19 10.45
N LYS A 197 26.61 -5.44 10.20
CA LYS A 197 27.12 -6.54 10.99
C LYS A 197 27.94 -7.44 10.08
N GLN A 198 29.22 -7.13 10.05
CA GLN A 198 30.29 -8.07 9.74
C GLN A 198 30.35 -9.13 10.87
N PRO A 199 31.01 -10.26 10.58
CA PRO A 199 30.46 -11.61 10.40
C PRO A 199 29.90 -12.29 11.66
#